data_AF-A0A7Y4YM86-F1
#
_entry.id   AF-A0A7Y4YM86-F1
#
_cell.length_a   1.000
_cell.length_b   1.000
_cell.length_c   1.000
_cell.angle_alpha   90.00
_cell.angle_beta   90.00
_cell.angle_gamma   90.00
#
_symmetry.space_group_name_H-M   'P 1'
#
loop_
_entity.id
_entity.type
_entity.pdbx_description
1 polymer ?
#
loop_
_entity_poly.entity_id
_entity_poly.type
_entity_poly.pdbx_seq_one_letter_code
_entity_poly.pdbx_strand_id
1 'polypeptide(L)'
;MKANALTVLALIGIVLQFISYGQHAPVFYGLHFFLLGALARRHTDDIESVIHKIANPPLWFLYVVTFVIIFFAIPNELYIGSADEHAHNTVGRLFYPVIMAALIPLLHERTKSNKIDTWIGHLSYPFYLVHTLVIALFSIWESVYKAPVLLILCIGVSAIFVMLEMKYVDPWRSKFAKK
;
A
#
# COMPACT_ATOMS: atom_id res chain seq x y z
N MET A 1 -18.99 4.51 24.63
CA MET A 1 -18.71 3.99 23.26
C MET A 1 -18.08 2.62 23.39
N LYS A 2 -18.65 1.57 22.81
CA LYS A 2 -18.00 0.26 22.76
C LYS A 2 -16.94 0.28 21.66
N ALA A 3 -15.68 -0.02 22.00
CA ALA A 3 -14.64 -0.19 20.99
C ALA A 3 -15.06 -1.32 20.05
N ASN A 4 -15.04 -1.06 18.74
CA ASN A 4 -15.39 -2.09 17.76
C ASN A 4 -14.21 -3.08 17.63
N ALA A 5 -14.48 -4.32 17.24
CA ALA A 5 -13.46 -5.37 17.13
C ALA A 5 -12.31 -4.99 16.19
N LEU A 6 -12.59 -4.20 15.14
CA LEU A 6 -11.59 -3.75 14.17
C LEU A 6 -10.58 -2.76 14.80
N THR A 7 -11.06 -1.84 15.65
CA THR A 7 -10.23 -0.91 16.42
C THR A 7 -9.36 -1.67 17.41
N VAL A 8 -9.92 -2.67 18.09
CA VAL A 8 -9.15 -3.52 19.02
C VAL A 8 -8.05 -4.27 18.27
N LEU A 9 -8.37 -4.87 17.12
CA LEU A 9 -7.39 -5.57 16.29
C LEU A 9 -6.29 -4.64 15.77
N ALA A 10 -6.64 -3.42 15.34
CA ALA A 10 -5.66 -2.44 14.87
C ALA A 10 -4.72 -1.99 16.01
N LEU A 11 -5.26 -1.76 17.22
CA LEU A 11 -4.46 -1.46 18.41
C LEU A 11 -3.53 -2.62 18.77
N ILE A 12 -4.01 -3.86 18.69
CA ILE A 12 -3.16 -5.05 18.87
C ILE A 12 -2.06 -5.06 17.82
N GLY A 13 -2.38 -4.81 16.54
CA GLY A 13 -1.40 -4.72 15.47
C GLY A 13 -0.32 -3.65 15.72
N ILE A 14 -0.70 -2.49 16.24
CA ILE A 14 0.24 -1.41 16.63
C ILE A 14 1.11 -1.85 17.81
N VAL A 15 0.52 -2.42 18.85
CA VAL A 15 1.26 -2.88 20.04
C VAL A 15 2.26 -3.98 19.67
N LEU A 16 1.87 -4.92 18.80
CA LEU A 16 2.74 -5.99 18.32
C LEU A 16 3.96 -5.48 17.53
N GLN A 17 3.92 -4.27 16.95
CA GLN A 17 5.09 -3.68 16.29
C GLN A 17 6.21 -3.26 17.24
N PHE A 18 5.90 -3.06 18.53
CA PHE A 18 6.89 -2.69 19.54
C PHE A 18 7.53 -3.89 20.22
N ILE A 19 7.04 -5.10 19.94
CA ILE A 19 7.62 -6.32 20.49
C ILE A 19 8.74 -6.74 19.53
N SER A 20 9.97 -6.84 20.07
CA SER A 20 11.12 -7.35 19.32
C SER A 20 10.85 -8.80 18.93
N TYR A 21 10.58 -9.04 17.64
CA TYR A 21 10.27 -10.37 17.12
C TYR A 21 11.27 -10.74 16.03
N GLY A 22 11.97 -11.87 16.21
CA GLY A 22 12.62 -12.57 15.11
C GLY A 22 11.59 -13.11 14.09
N GLN A 23 12.03 -13.40 12.86
CA GLN A 23 11.42 -14.06 11.66
C GLN A 23 9.89 -14.02 11.36
N HIS A 24 8.99 -13.80 12.32
CA HIS A 24 7.52 -13.72 12.13
C HIS A 24 7.00 -12.30 11.83
N ALA A 25 7.88 -11.30 11.86
CA ALA A 25 7.55 -9.89 11.62
C ALA A 25 6.74 -9.59 10.33
N PRO A 26 6.96 -10.25 9.18
CA PRO A 26 6.30 -9.87 7.93
C PRO A 26 4.77 -10.03 7.97
N VAL A 27 4.27 -11.09 8.61
CA VAL A 27 2.84 -11.41 8.68
C VAL A 27 2.10 -10.38 9.53
N PHE A 28 2.67 -10.00 10.67
CA PHE A 28 2.09 -8.98 11.55
C PHE A 28 2.15 -7.58 10.94
N TYR A 29 3.23 -7.26 10.21
CA TYR A 29 3.32 -6.03 9.43
C TYR A 29 2.17 -5.93 8.42
N GLY A 30 1.94 -6.97 7.62
CA GLY A 30 0.85 -7.01 6.64
C GLY A 30 -0.53 -6.87 7.30
N LEU A 31 -0.75 -7.56 8.43
CA LEU A 31 -2.02 -7.52 9.16
C LEU A 31 -2.34 -6.10 9.66
N HIS A 32 -1.36 -5.38 10.19
CA HIS A 32 -1.60 -4.02 10.67
C HIS A 32 -2.00 -3.07 9.53
N PHE A 33 -1.30 -3.13 8.38
CA PHE A 33 -1.62 -2.29 7.22
C PHE A 33 -3.04 -2.61 6.71
N PHE A 34 -3.37 -3.89 6.67
CA PHE A 34 -4.70 -4.35 6.31
C PHE A 34 -5.78 -3.78 7.25
N LEU A 35 -5.55 -3.86 8.56
CA LEU A 35 -6.50 -3.35 9.56
C LEU A 35 -6.64 -1.82 9.51
N LEU A 36 -5.54 -1.09 9.34
CA LEU A 36 -5.57 0.36 9.14
C LEU A 36 -6.33 0.73 7.86
N GLY A 37 -6.07 0.02 6.76
CA GLY A 37 -6.80 0.21 5.50
C GLY A 37 -8.29 -0.11 5.64
N ALA A 38 -8.65 -1.19 6.34
CA ALA A 38 -10.03 -1.56 6.62
C ALA A 38 -10.75 -0.52 7.49
N LEU A 39 -10.08 0.03 8.51
CA LEU A 39 -10.60 1.11 9.34
C LEU A 39 -10.81 2.39 8.52
N ALA A 40 -9.80 2.78 7.75
CA ALA A 40 -9.87 3.94 6.87
C ALA A 40 -11.00 3.81 5.85
N ARG A 41 -11.19 2.61 5.27
CA ARG A 41 -12.27 2.32 4.34
C ARG A 41 -13.64 2.40 5.02
N ARG A 42 -13.78 1.83 6.22
CA ARG A 42 -15.04 1.85 6.96
C ARG A 42 -15.49 3.26 7.32
N HIS A 43 -14.54 4.12 7.64
CA HIS A 43 -14.80 5.51 7.97
C HIS A 43 -14.68 6.43 6.77
N THR A 44 -14.62 5.92 5.54
CA THR A 44 -14.47 6.78 4.36
C THR A 44 -15.61 7.77 4.23
N ASP A 45 -16.86 7.37 4.51
CA ASP A 45 -18.02 8.27 4.45
C ASP A 45 -17.97 9.34 5.56
N ASP A 46 -17.55 8.97 6.78
CA ASP A 46 -17.34 9.92 7.88
C ASP A 46 -16.22 10.92 7.53
N ILE A 47 -15.15 10.39 6.95
CA ILE A 47 -13.97 11.14 6.52
C ILE A 47 -14.34 12.01 5.32
N GLU A 48 -15.21 11.60 4.40
CA GLU A 48 -15.61 12.31 3.17
C GLU A 48 -16.06 13.75 3.47
N SER A 49 -16.79 13.95 4.57
CA SER A 49 -17.18 15.28 5.06
C SER A 49 -15.99 16.18 5.43
N VAL A 50 -14.92 15.58 5.95
CA VAL A 50 -13.63 16.22 6.26
C VAL A 50 -12.79 16.35 4.99
N ILE A 51 -12.79 15.34 4.11
CA ILE A 51 -12.13 15.36 2.80
C ILE A 51 -12.65 16.54 1.99
N HIS A 52 -13.97 16.75 1.91
CA HIS A 52 -14.55 17.85 1.14
C HIS A 52 -14.12 19.23 1.65
N LYS A 53 -13.90 19.39 2.97
CA LYS A 53 -13.35 20.63 3.55
C LYS A 53 -11.86 20.80 3.23
N ILE A 54 -11.11 19.71 3.22
CA ILE A 54 -9.66 19.66 2.92
C ILE A 54 -9.38 19.70 1.41
N ALA A 55 -10.35 19.33 0.58
CA ALA A 55 -10.32 19.29 -0.87
C ALA A 55 -10.22 20.70 -1.51
N ASN A 56 -10.03 21.77 -0.74
CA ASN A 56 -9.62 23.04 -1.31
C ASN A 56 -8.29 22.85 -2.09
N PRO A 57 -8.20 23.33 -3.36
CA PRO A 57 -7.01 23.16 -4.21
C PRO A 57 -5.66 23.49 -3.54
N PRO A 58 -5.52 24.57 -2.73
CA PRO A 58 -4.24 24.87 -2.08
C PRO A 58 -3.86 23.86 -0.98
N LEU A 59 -4.84 23.30 -0.26
CA LEU A 59 -4.58 22.31 0.78
C LEU A 59 -4.16 20.98 0.16
N TRP A 60 -4.76 20.57 -0.95
CA TRP A 60 -4.36 19.33 -1.64
C TRP A 60 -2.90 19.38 -2.12
N PHE A 61 -2.44 20.52 -2.64
CA PHE A 61 -1.04 20.68 -3.03
C PHE A 61 -0.11 20.49 -1.82
N LEU A 62 -0.46 21.08 -0.67
CA LEU A 62 0.26 20.87 0.58
C LEU A 62 0.28 19.39 0.99
N TYR A 63 -0.81 18.66 0.80
CA TYR A 63 -0.89 17.21 1.06
C TYR A 63 0.04 16.39 0.16
N VAL A 64 0.03 16.65 -1.14
CA VAL A 64 0.92 15.95 -2.08
C VAL A 64 2.38 16.28 -1.81
N VAL A 65 2.69 17.55 -1.53
CA VAL A 65 4.04 17.96 -1.13
C VAL A 65 4.46 17.27 0.17
N THR A 66 3.58 17.21 1.17
CA THR A 66 3.84 16.49 2.43
C THR A 66 4.09 15.01 2.16
N PHE A 67 3.26 14.37 1.32
CA PHE A 67 3.45 12.98 0.91
C PHE A 67 4.81 12.77 0.26
N VAL A 68 5.19 13.62 -0.70
CA VAL A 68 6.48 13.55 -1.42
C VAL A 68 7.65 13.79 -0.47
N ILE A 69 7.57 14.79 0.42
CA ILE A 69 8.62 15.06 1.41
C ILE A 69 8.80 13.86 2.34
N ILE A 70 7.70 13.29 2.83
CA ILE A 70 7.75 12.10 3.67
C ILE A 70 8.40 10.94 2.90
N PHE A 71 8.01 10.72 1.65
CA PHE A 71 8.48 9.57 0.88
C PHE A 71 9.93 9.69 0.39
N PHE A 72 10.38 10.90 0.04
CA PHE A 72 11.66 11.12 -0.65
C PHE A 72 12.71 11.89 0.16
N ALA A 73 12.31 12.73 1.12
CA ALA A 73 13.24 13.58 1.86
C ALA A 73 13.66 12.97 3.20
N ILE A 74 12.85 12.10 3.78
CA ILE A 74 13.22 11.41 5.02
C ILE A 74 14.09 10.20 4.64
N PRO A 75 15.31 10.07 5.20
CA PRO A 75 16.24 9.00 4.86
C PRO A 75 15.59 7.63 4.99
N ASN A 76 15.83 6.74 4.02
CA ASN A 76 15.33 5.36 4.07
C ASN A 76 15.73 4.63 5.36
N GLU A 77 16.86 4.99 5.95
CA GLU A 77 17.36 4.47 7.24
C GLU A 77 16.38 4.76 8.40
N LEU A 78 15.61 5.84 8.34
CA LEU A 78 14.58 6.17 9.33
C LEU A 78 13.32 5.29 9.18
N TYR A 79 13.05 4.78 7.97
CA TYR A 79 11.84 4.00 7.65
C TYR A 79 12.07 2.50 7.62
N ILE A 80 13.11 2.08 6.94
CA ILE A 80 13.50 0.68 6.77
C ILE A 80 14.27 0.20 8.01
N GLY A 81 14.54 1.10 8.96
CA GLY A 81 15.42 0.89 10.12
C GLY A 81 16.88 0.83 9.69
N SER A 82 17.79 0.96 10.65
CA SER A 82 19.18 0.57 10.41
C SER A 82 19.22 -0.92 10.03
N ALA A 83 20.28 -1.36 9.35
CA ALA A 83 20.56 -2.77 9.07
C ALA A 83 20.67 -3.66 10.34
N ASP A 84 20.49 -3.05 11.52
CA ASP A 84 20.43 -3.72 12.79
C ASP A 84 19.06 -4.41 12.94
N GLU A 85 19.07 -5.74 12.93
CA GLU A 85 17.92 -6.64 13.15
C GLU A 85 17.29 -6.49 14.55
N HIS A 86 17.72 -5.50 15.33
CA HIS A 86 17.11 -5.12 16.61
C HIS A 86 16.50 -3.72 16.60
N ALA A 87 16.67 -2.92 15.54
CA ALA A 87 16.09 -1.59 15.40
C ALA A 87 14.60 -1.58 15.01
N HIS A 88 13.86 -2.66 15.31
CA HIS A 88 12.47 -2.84 14.86
C HIS A 88 11.45 -1.89 15.50
N ASN A 89 11.85 -1.13 16.53
CA ASN A 89 10.95 -0.37 17.39
C ASN A 89 11.11 1.16 17.23
N THR A 90 11.53 1.66 16.06
CA THR A 90 11.60 3.11 15.87
C THR A 90 10.20 3.68 15.65
N VAL A 91 9.89 4.75 16.39
CA VAL A 91 8.61 5.49 16.29
C VAL A 91 8.30 5.89 14.83
N GLY A 92 9.33 6.15 14.02
CA GLY A 92 9.19 6.46 12.59
C GLY A 92 8.51 5.37 11.77
N ARG A 93 8.70 4.08 12.11
CA ARG A 93 8.06 2.95 11.43
C ARG A 93 6.55 2.87 11.64
N LEU A 94 6.03 3.46 12.72
CA LEU A 94 4.58 3.54 12.99
C LEU A 94 3.92 4.76 12.36
N PHE A 95 4.62 5.89 12.35
CA PHE A 95 4.07 7.12 11.78
C PHE A 95 3.80 6.96 10.28
N TYR A 96 4.71 6.32 9.56
CA TYR A 96 4.57 6.17 8.11
C TYR A 96 3.28 5.43 7.71
N PRO A 97 2.99 4.21 8.21
CA PRO A 97 1.73 3.52 7.93
C PRO A 97 0.47 4.29 8.31
N VAL A 98 0.49 4.97 9.46
CA VAL A 98 -0.66 5.75 9.93
C VAL A 98 -0.92 6.93 9.01
N ILE A 99 0.14 7.64 8.60
CA ILE A 99 0.05 8.73 7.63
C ILE A 99 -0.46 8.18 6.29
N MET A 100 0.10 7.08 5.80
CA MET A 100 -0.35 6.45 4.54
C MET A 100 -1.82 6.01 4.60
N ALA A 101 -2.25 5.41 5.71
CA ALA A 101 -3.64 5.00 5.91
C ALA A 101 -4.61 6.20 5.89
N ALA A 102 -4.16 7.38 6.34
CA ALA A 102 -4.94 8.61 6.26
C ALA A 102 -4.90 9.26 4.86
N LEU A 103 -3.74 9.21 4.18
CA LEU A 103 -3.53 9.87 2.88
C LEU A 103 -4.09 9.10 1.70
N ILE A 104 -4.03 7.76 1.72
CA ILE A 104 -4.48 6.92 0.60
C ILE A 104 -5.97 7.14 0.28
N PRO A 105 -6.91 7.14 1.24
CA PRO A 105 -8.32 7.41 0.94
C PRO A 105 -8.55 8.79 0.32
N LEU A 106 -7.80 9.81 0.78
CA LEU A 106 -7.87 11.17 0.24
C LEU A 106 -7.41 11.23 -1.22
N LEU A 107 -6.30 10.56 -1.53
CA LEU A 107 -5.80 10.45 -2.90
C LEU A 107 -6.80 9.70 -3.77
N HIS A 108 -7.26 8.53 -3.31
CA HIS A 108 -8.21 7.70 -4.02
C HIS A 108 -9.52 8.44 -4.34
N GLU A 109 -10.08 9.18 -3.39
CA GLU A 109 -11.33 9.93 -3.61
C GLU A 109 -11.21 10.96 -4.75
N ARG A 110 -10.01 11.53 -4.93
CA ARG A 110 -9.72 12.47 -6.02
C ARG A 110 -9.37 11.78 -7.33
N THR A 111 -8.73 10.62 -7.27
CA THR A 111 -8.25 9.90 -8.45
C THR A 111 -9.22 8.82 -8.93
N LYS A 112 -10.29 8.51 -8.19
CA LYS A 112 -11.24 7.44 -8.53
C LYS A 112 -11.92 7.58 -9.90
N SER A 113 -12.03 8.80 -10.42
CA SER A 113 -12.56 9.06 -11.77
C SER A 113 -11.49 9.05 -12.87
N ASN A 114 -10.21 9.01 -12.50
CA ASN A 114 -9.10 8.97 -13.43
C ASN A 114 -8.87 7.52 -13.89
N LYS A 115 -9.06 7.29 -15.19
CA LYS A 115 -8.85 5.98 -15.83
C LYS A 115 -7.44 5.43 -15.60
N ILE A 116 -6.43 6.29 -15.53
CA ILE A 116 -5.03 5.90 -15.31
C ILE A 116 -4.88 5.36 -13.87
N ASP A 117 -5.47 6.03 -12.88
CA ASP A 117 -5.42 5.57 -11.49
C ASP A 117 -6.14 4.24 -11.31
N THR A 118 -7.35 4.10 -11.90
CA THR A 118 -8.05 2.82 -11.93
C THR A 118 -7.18 1.72 -12.53
N TRP A 119 -6.53 2.00 -13.66
CA TRP A 119 -5.66 1.04 -14.33
C TRP A 119 -4.42 0.67 -13.51
N ILE A 120 -3.76 1.65 -12.86
CA ILE A 120 -2.66 1.42 -11.91
C ILE A 120 -3.14 0.57 -10.72
N GLY A 121 -4.34 0.85 -10.21
CA GLY A 121 -4.97 0.07 -9.15
C GLY A 121 -5.11 -1.41 -9.53
N HIS A 122 -5.58 -1.69 -10.75
CA HIS A 122 -5.67 -3.05 -11.27
C HIS A 122 -4.30 -3.72 -11.45
N LEU A 123 -3.25 -2.97 -11.78
CA LEU A 123 -1.89 -3.49 -11.91
C LEU A 123 -1.24 -3.86 -10.58
N SER A 124 -1.61 -3.18 -9.48
CA SER A 124 -0.92 -3.30 -8.19
C SER A 124 -0.88 -4.74 -7.66
N TYR A 125 -1.99 -5.48 -7.81
CA TYR A 125 -2.09 -6.86 -7.32
C TYR A 125 -1.26 -7.86 -8.15
N PRO A 126 -1.41 -7.93 -9.50
CA PRO A 126 -0.54 -8.76 -10.32
C PRO A 126 0.94 -8.40 -10.19
N PHE A 127 1.27 -7.11 -10.04
CA PHE A 127 2.63 -6.67 -9.78
C PHE A 127 3.21 -7.28 -8.51
N TYR A 128 2.43 -7.30 -7.43
CA TYR A 128 2.85 -7.95 -6.19
C TYR A 128 3.12 -9.45 -6.36
N LEU A 129 2.37 -10.17 -7.21
CA LEU A 129 2.62 -11.59 -7.46
C LEU A 129 3.82 -11.83 -8.37
N VAL A 130 3.97 -11.01 -9.40
CA VAL A 130 4.93 -11.21 -10.48
C VAL A 130 6.33 -10.74 -10.10
N HIS A 131 6.47 -9.66 -9.33
CA HIS A 131 7.79 -9.07 -9.07
C HIS A 131 8.73 -10.05 -8.35
N THR A 132 8.24 -10.86 -7.40
CA THR A 132 9.07 -11.86 -6.71
C THR A 132 9.58 -12.91 -7.69
N LEU A 133 8.74 -13.38 -8.61
CA LEU A 133 9.13 -14.36 -9.64
C LEU A 133 10.14 -13.78 -10.62
N VAL A 134 9.90 -12.57 -11.14
CA VAL A 134 10.80 -11.89 -12.06
C VAL A 134 12.16 -11.63 -11.40
N ILE A 135 12.19 -11.16 -10.15
CA ILE A 135 13.44 -10.95 -9.42
C ILE A 135 14.17 -12.28 -9.20
N ALA A 136 13.48 -13.36 -8.86
CA ALA A 136 14.08 -14.67 -8.66
C ALA A 136 14.71 -15.23 -9.94
N LEU A 137 14.01 -15.14 -11.08
CA LEU A 137 14.48 -15.62 -12.39
C LEU A 137 15.73 -14.88 -12.88
N PHE A 138 15.87 -13.60 -12.52
CA PHE A 138 17.01 -12.76 -12.91
C PHE A 138 17.97 -12.50 -11.73
N SER A 139 17.92 -13.32 -10.68
CA SER A 139 18.73 -13.13 -9.47
C SER A 139 20.23 -13.14 -9.78
N ILE A 140 20.67 -14.04 -10.66
CA ILE A 140 22.08 -14.19 -11.09
C ILE A 140 22.57 -13.15 -12.10
N TRP A 141 21.67 -12.32 -12.64
CA TRP A 141 22.06 -11.31 -13.64
C TRP A 141 22.68 -10.09 -12.93
N GLU A 142 23.95 -9.80 -13.20
CA GLU A 142 24.65 -8.64 -12.65
C GLU A 142 24.81 -7.55 -13.72
N SER A 143 24.12 -6.42 -13.54
CA SER A 143 24.21 -5.26 -14.43
C SER A 143 23.71 -4.01 -13.73
N VAL A 144 24.30 -2.85 -14.03
CA VAL A 144 23.79 -1.54 -13.59
C VAL A 144 22.39 -1.24 -14.12
N TYR A 145 21.99 -1.88 -15.21
CA TYR A 145 20.66 -1.74 -15.80
C TYR A 145 19.65 -2.77 -15.28
N LYS A 146 20.06 -3.66 -14.36
CA LYS A 146 19.18 -4.71 -13.83
C LYS A 146 17.89 -4.13 -13.26
N ALA A 147 17.98 -3.16 -12.35
CA ALA A 147 16.82 -2.58 -11.68
C ALA A 147 15.77 -1.98 -12.65
N PRO A 148 16.11 -1.05 -13.57
CA PRO A 148 15.11 -0.50 -14.50
C PRO A 148 14.55 -1.56 -15.44
N VAL A 149 15.36 -2.53 -15.90
CA VAL A 149 14.87 -3.62 -16.76
C VAL A 149 13.90 -4.53 -16.02
N LEU A 150 14.22 -4.94 -14.78
CA LEU A 150 13.31 -5.75 -13.97
C LEU A 150 12.01 -5.00 -13.68
N LEU A 151 12.07 -3.69 -13.40
CA LEU A 151 10.85 -2.89 -13.22
C LEU A 151 9.97 -2.90 -14.46
N ILE A 152 10.54 -2.66 -15.64
CA ILE A 152 9.80 -2.69 -16.92
C ILE A 152 9.20 -4.08 -17.16
N LEU A 153 9.96 -5.14 -16.91
CA LEU A 153 9.48 -6.52 -17.04
C LEU A 153 8.33 -6.82 -16.07
N CYS A 154 8.46 -6.44 -14.80
CA CYS A 154 7.40 -6.60 -13.81
C CYS A 154 6.12 -5.88 -14.25
N ILE A 155 6.21 -4.62 -14.69
CA ILE A 155 5.06 -3.85 -15.19
C ILE A 155 4.44 -4.53 -16.42
N GLY A 156 5.27 -4.92 -17.39
CA GLY A 156 4.81 -5.55 -18.63
C GLY A 156 4.09 -6.88 -18.38
N VAL A 157 4.67 -7.75 -17.56
CA VAL A 157 4.05 -9.03 -17.20
C VAL A 157 2.77 -8.81 -16.38
N SER A 158 2.76 -7.85 -15.45
CA SER A 158 1.56 -7.49 -14.68
C SER A 158 0.43 -6.99 -15.58
N ALA A 159 0.75 -6.17 -16.58
CA ALA A 159 -0.23 -5.68 -17.55
C ALA A 159 -0.83 -6.83 -18.37
N ILE A 160 0.00 -7.80 -18.79
CA ILE A 160 -0.50 -9.02 -19.45
C ILE A 160 -1.46 -9.78 -18.54
N PHE A 161 -1.12 -9.96 -17.26
CA PHE A 161 -1.99 -10.62 -16.28
C PHE A 161 -3.34 -9.90 -16.12
N VAL A 162 -3.34 -8.57 -15.97
CA VAL A 162 -4.58 -7.77 -15.90
C VAL A 162 -5.41 -7.96 -17.18
N MET A 163 -4.79 -7.91 -18.35
CA MET A 163 -5.51 -8.11 -19.62
C MET A 163 -6.14 -9.51 -19.71
N LEU A 164 -5.44 -10.54 -19.25
CA LEU A 164 -5.96 -11.90 -19.19
C LEU A 164 -7.09 -12.04 -18.15
N GLU A 165 -6.94 -11.44 -16.98
CA GLU A 165 -7.96 -11.42 -15.93
C GLU A 165 -9.26 -10.78 -16.45
N MET A 166 -9.16 -9.57 -17.01
CA MET A 166 -10.32 -8.85 -17.54
C MET A 166 -10.98 -9.59 -18.71
N LYS A 167 -10.20 -10.27 -19.55
CA LYS A 167 -10.74 -10.98 -20.73
C LYS A 167 -11.38 -12.32 -20.38
N TYR A 168 -10.79 -13.08 -19.46
CA TYR A 168 -11.18 -14.47 -19.21
C TYR A 168 -11.81 -14.69 -17.84
N VAL A 169 -11.29 -14.07 -16.79
CA VAL A 169 -11.71 -14.30 -15.40
C VAL A 169 -12.93 -13.46 -15.04
N ASP A 170 -12.98 -12.18 -15.44
CA ASP A 170 -14.10 -11.29 -15.14
C ASP A 170 -15.45 -11.76 -15.71
N PRO A 171 -15.54 -12.20 -16.98
CA PRO A 171 -16.78 -12.78 -17.51
C PRO A 171 -17.20 -14.05 -16.77
N TRP A 172 -16.25 -14.81 -16.23
CA TRP A 172 -16.55 -15.99 -15.43
C TRP A 172 -17.06 -15.58 -14.04
N ARG A 173 -16.37 -14.70 -13.32
CA ARG A 173 -16.75 -14.18 -11.99
C ARG A 173 -18.14 -13.54 -11.98
N SER A 174 -18.45 -12.73 -12.98
CA SER A 174 -19.75 -12.08 -13.12
C SER A 174 -20.92 -13.06 -13.32
N LYS A 175 -20.67 -14.27 -13.83
CA LYS A 175 -21.69 -15.34 -13.92
C LYS A 175 -22.01 -15.95 -12.56
N PHE A 176 -21.03 -16.06 -11.66
CA PHE A 176 -21.26 -16.62 -10.31
C PHE A 176 -21.88 -15.62 -9.35
N ALA A 177 -21.57 -14.33 -9.47
CA ALA A 177 -22.11 -13.30 -8.58
C ALA A 177 -23.61 -13.02 -8.74
N LYS A 178 -24.26 -13.55 -9.79
CA LYS A 178 -25.69 -13.38 -10.08
C LYS A 178 -26.57 -14.53 -9.56
N LYS A 179 -26.02 -15.44 -8.76
CA LYS A 179 -26.76 -16.50 -8.05
C LYS A 179 -26.82 -16.15 -6.56
#